data_AF-A0A1J5C5L4-F1
#
_entry.id   AF-A0A1J5C5L4-F1
#
_cell.length_a   1.000
_cell.length_b   1.000
_cell.length_c   1.000
_cell.angle_alpha   90.00
_cell.angle_beta   90.00
_cell.angle_gamma   90.00
#
_symmetry.space_group_name_H-M   'P 1'
#
loop_
_entity.id
_entity.type
_entity.pdbx_description
1 polymer ?
#
loop_
_entity_poly.entity_id
_entity_poly.type
_entity_poly.pdbx_seq_one_letter_code
_entity_poly.pdbx_strand_id
1 'polypeptide(L)'
;MVVSAPSPRAKALNALRREMLQYLELPANWDGYAGLPAHPQAMLDALEFLSRLPNEVAVPAPMLSGAGMVGLYWDRSSQYASLEFEGDGTYTYLTDGPDGYGGAEGVAAATLPTTLRGYLSSLTPAE
;
A
#
# COMPACT_ATOMS: atom_id res chain seq x y z
N MET A 1 25.90 23.78 4.34
CA MET A 1 24.56 23.25 4.02
C MET A 1 24.31 22.09 4.96
N VAL A 2 23.48 22.25 5.99
CA VAL A 2 23.21 21.17 6.96
C VAL A 2 22.04 20.37 6.41
N VAL A 3 22.29 19.16 5.93
CA VAL A 3 21.21 18.24 5.57
C VAL A 3 20.71 17.65 6.89
N SER A 4 19.54 18.11 7.35
CA SER A 4 18.90 17.54 8.54
C SER A 4 18.58 16.05 8.31
N ALA A 5 18.73 15.23 9.35
CA ALA A 5 18.42 13.81 9.28
C ALA A 5 16.94 13.59 8.87
N PRO A 6 16.64 12.54 8.07
CA PRO A 6 15.27 12.25 7.66
C PRO A 6 14.39 11.89 8.86
N SER A 7 13.14 12.35 8.83
CA SER A 7 12.14 12.05 9.88
C SER A 7 11.90 10.54 10.00
N PRO A 8 11.42 10.03 11.15
CA PRO A 8 11.07 8.61 11.32
C PRO A 8 10.11 8.12 10.23
N ARG A 9 9.10 8.92 9.88
CA ARG A 9 8.16 8.64 8.77
C ARG A 9 8.89 8.52 7.43
N ALA A 10 9.78 9.46 7.10
CA ALA A 10 10.54 9.40 5.85
C ALA A 10 11.43 8.15 5.77
N LYS A 11 12.04 7.75 6.91
CA LYS A 11 12.79 6.49 6.99
C LYS A 11 11.90 5.28 6.76
N ALA A 12 10.71 5.24 7.35
CA ALA A 12 9.73 4.16 7.18
C ALA A 12 9.24 4.06 5.72
N LEU A 13 8.85 5.17 5.10
CA LEU A 13 8.46 5.20 3.69
C LEU A 13 9.60 4.76 2.75
N ASN A 14 10.84 5.16 3.04
CA ASN A 14 11.98 4.71 2.26
C ASN A 14 12.27 3.22 2.46
N ALA A 15 12.05 2.67 3.66
CA ALA A 15 12.18 1.24 3.90
C ALA A 15 11.11 0.45 3.13
N LEU A 16 9.86 0.88 3.23
CA LEU A 16 8.73 0.31 2.49
C LEU A 16 9.00 0.28 0.98
N ARG A 17 9.44 1.40 0.38
CA ARG A 17 9.78 1.45 -1.06
C ARG A 17 10.88 0.45 -1.43
N ARG A 18 11.91 0.31 -0.60
CA ARG A 18 12.99 -0.65 -0.86
C ARG A 18 12.52 -2.09 -0.76
N GLU A 19 11.68 -2.40 0.21
CA GLU A 19 11.07 -3.73 0.37
C GLU A 19 10.20 -4.08 -0.83
N MET A 20 9.31 -3.17 -1.25
CA MET A 20 8.48 -3.37 -2.45
C MET A 20 9.33 -3.62 -3.70
N LEU A 21 10.42 -2.87 -3.91
CA LEU A 21 11.27 -3.06 -5.08
C LEU A 21 11.92 -4.46 -5.14
N GLN A 22 12.09 -5.15 -4.00
CA GLN A 22 12.58 -6.55 -3.99
C GLN A 22 11.57 -7.52 -4.62
N TYR A 23 10.28 -7.17 -4.65
CA TYR A 23 9.24 -8.01 -5.26
C TYR A 23 9.42 -8.18 -6.77
N LEU A 24 10.08 -7.23 -7.44
CA LEU A 24 10.41 -7.34 -8.87
C LEU A 24 11.47 -8.41 -9.15
N GLU A 25 12.28 -8.76 -8.15
CA GLU A 25 13.41 -9.69 -8.28
C GLU A 25 13.07 -11.11 -7.78
N LEU A 26 11.85 -11.32 -7.29
CA LEU A 26 11.43 -12.63 -6.82
C LEU A 26 11.45 -13.67 -7.95
N PRO A 27 11.90 -14.91 -7.67
CA PRO A 27 11.76 -15.98 -8.64
C PRO A 27 10.29 -16.32 -8.84
N ALA A 28 9.95 -16.87 -10.02
CA ALA A 28 8.65 -17.51 -10.19
C ALA A 28 8.49 -18.65 -9.16
N ASN A 29 7.26 -18.86 -8.69
CA ASN A 29 6.90 -19.79 -7.63
C ASN A 29 7.58 -19.49 -6.27
N TRP A 30 7.83 -18.21 -5.95
CA TRP A 30 8.47 -17.80 -4.68
C TRP A 30 7.67 -18.21 -3.43
N ASP A 31 6.36 -18.36 -3.56
CA ASP A 31 5.43 -18.75 -2.50
C ASP A 31 5.12 -20.25 -2.45
N GLY A 32 5.61 -21.04 -3.42
CA GLY A 32 5.28 -22.46 -3.58
C GLY A 32 3.90 -22.75 -4.19
N TYR A 33 3.15 -21.70 -4.59
CA TYR A 33 1.81 -21.76 -5.17
C TYR A 33 1.73 -21.06 -6.54
N ALA A 34 2.79 -21.18 -7.33
CA ALA A 34 2.98 -20.53 -8.64
C ALA A 34 2.99 -19.00 -8.59
N GLY A 35 3.38 -18.40 -7.46
CA GLY A 35 3.49 -16.96 -7.27
C GLY A 35 4.41 -16.30 -8.29
N LEU A 36 3.95 -15.20 -8.87
CA LEU A 36 4.72 -14.40 -9.83
C LEU A 36 5.50 -13.29 -9.10
N PRO A 37 6.65 -12.85 -9.64
CA PRO A 37 7.23 -11.56 -9.23
C PRO A 37 6.25 -10.42 -9.47
N ALA A 38 6.48 -9.29 -8.82
CA ALA A 38 5.66 -8.10 -9.00
C ALA A 38 5.57 -7.68 -10.47
N HIS A 39 4.36 -7.35 -10.90
CA HIS A 39 4.15 -6.74 -12.20
C HIS A 39 4.73 -5.32 -12.19
N PRO A 40 5.61 -4.95 -13.15
CA PRO A 40 6.25 -3.64 -13.13
C PRO A 40 5.28 -2.46 -13.12
N GLN A 41 4.14 -2.56 -13.81
CA GLN A 41 3.15 -1.48 -13.82
C GLN A 41 2.42 -1.35 -12.48
N ALA A 42 2.06 -2.47 -11.83
CA ALA A 42 1.45 -2.44 -10.50
C ALA A 42 2.40 -1.82 -9.46
N MET A 43 3.71 -2.10 -9.58
CA MET A 43 4.74 -1.45 -8.77
C MET A 43 4.76 0.07 -8.98
N LEU A 44 4.69 0.54 -10.23
CA LEU A 44 4.68 1.96 -10.54
C LEU A 44 3.45 2.67 -9.94
N ASP A 45 2.27 2.07 -10.08
CA ASP A 45 1.02 2.60 -9.51
C ASP A 45 1.10 2.71 -7.97
N ALA A 46 1.62 1.66 -7.32
CA ALA A 46 1.79 1.64 -5.87
C ALA A 46 2.80 2.70 -5.38
N LEU A 47 3.91 2.89 -6.10
CA LEU A 47 4.90 3.92 -5.79
C LEU A 47 4.36 5.34 -6.03
N GLU A 48 3.55 5.54 -7.07
CA GLU A 48 2.86 6.80 -7.31
C GLU A 48 1.92 7.12 -6.15
N PHE A 49 1.09 6.17 -5.74
CA PHE A 49 0.20 6.34 -4.59
C PHE A 49 0.98 6.69 -3.32
N LEU A 50 2.06 5.96 -3.00
CA LEU A 50 2.89 6.23 -1.82
C LEU A 50 3.56 7.60 -1.84
N SER A 51 3.83 8.17 -3.02
CA SER A 51 4.37 9.53 -3.13
C SER A 51 3.36 10.61 -2.73
N ARG A 52 2.06 10.28 -2.78
CA ARG A 52 0.93 11.17 -2.49
C ARG A 52 0.25 10.87 -1.16
N LEU A 53 0.72 9.86 -0.42
CA LEU A 53 0.13 9.43 0.84
C LEU A 53 0.14 10.59 1.87
N PRO A 54 -1.03 11.05 2.35
CA PRO A 54 -1.10 12.17 3.29
C PRO A 54 -0.31 11.89 4.57
N ASN A 55 0.25 12.94 5.18
CA ASN A 55 1.13 12.79 6.35
C ASN A 55 0.41 12.26 7.60
N GLU A 56 -0.89 12.55 7.71
CA GLU A 56 -1.77 12.08 8.78
C GLU A 56 -2.11 10.58 8.67
N VAL A 57 -1.96 9.98 7.49
CA VAL A 57 -2.21 8.54 7.29
C VAL A 57 -0.96 7.76 7.68
N ALA A 58 -1.12 6.74 8.51
CA ALA A 58 -0.03 5.84 8.91
C ALA A 58 0.66 5.21 7.68
N VAL A 59 1.96 4.89 7.81
CA VAL A 59 2.67 4.17 6.74
C VAL A 59 2.10 2.75 6.64
N PRO A 60 1.65 2.29 5.46
CA PRO A 60 1.14 0.94 5.27
C PRO A 60 2.25 -0.11 5.35
N ALA A 61 1.86 -1.37 5.51
CA ALA A 61 2.71 -2.51 5.21
C ALA A 61 2.54 -2.92 3.73
N PRO A 62 3.60 -3.43 3.07
CA PRO A 62 3.50 -3.90 1.70
C PRO A 62 2.94 -5.33 1.64
N MET A 63 2.33 -5.68 0.51
CA MET A 63 1.87 -7.03 0.19
C MET A 63 2.17 -7.33 -1.28
N LEU A 64 2.34 -8.60 -1.61
CA LEU A 64 2.43 -9.09 -2.99
C LEU A 64 1.48 -10.28 -3.14
N SER A 65 0.56 -10.22 -4.10
CA SER A 65 -0.32 -11.35 -4.39
C SER A 65 0.38 -12.38 -5.27
N GLY A 66 -0.11 -13.62 -5.27
CA GLY A 66 0.44 -14.69 -6.11
C GLY A 66 0.33 -14.38 -7.62
N ALA A 67 -0.57 -13.48 -8.01
CA ALA A 67 -0.68 -13.00 -9.40
C ALA A 67 0.35 -11.92 -9.77
N GLY A 68 1.20 -11.51 -8.83
CA GLY A 68 2.18 -10.44 -9.03
C GLY A 68 1.61 -9.04 -8.83
N MET A 69 0.40 -8.88 -8.28
CA MET A 69 -0.15 -7.57 -7.97
C MET A 69 0.43 -7.05 -6.65
N VAL A 70 0.80 -5.77 -6.68
CA VAL A 70 1.38 -5.10 -5.51
C VAL A 70 0.24 -4.58 -4.67
N GLY A 71 0.31 -4.80 -3.36
CA GLY A 71 -0.67 -4.31 -2.42
C GLY A 71 -0.07 -3.49 -1.29
N LEU A 72 -0.92 -2.69 -0.66
CA LEU A 72 -0.62 -1.97 0.57
C LEU A 72 -1.74 -2.23 1.55
N TYR A 73 -1.41 -2.46 2.82
CA TYR A 73 -2.43 -2.68 3.83
C TYR A 73 -2.12 -1.99 5.15
N TRP A 74 -3.20 -1.76 5.89
CA TRP A 74 -3.20 -1.31 7.26
C TRP A 74 -3.98 -2.33 8.07
N ASP A 75 -3.35 -2.87 9.10
CA ASP A 75 -3.98 -3.80 10.04
C ASP A 75 -3.78 -3.25 11.45
N ARG A 76 -4.90 -2.92 12.12
CA ARG A 76 -4.96 -2.31 13.44
C ARG A 76 -6.10 -2.93 14.23
N SER A 77 -5.82 -3.98 14.99
CA SER A 77 -6.71 -4.65 15.97
C SER A 77 -8.19 -4.86 15.57
N SER A 78 -9.00 -3.80 15.44
CA SER A 78 -10.39 -3.81 15.02
C SER A 78 -10.68 -3.17 13.65
N GLN A 79 -9.65 -2.70 12.94
CA GLN A 79 -9.75 -2.01 11.66
C GLN A 79 -8.70 -2.51 10.67
N TYR A 80 -9.13 -2.72 9.44
CA TYR A 80 -8.29 -3.17 8.33
C TYR A 80 -8.59 -2.36 7.08
N ALA A 81 -7.55 -2.06 6.30
CA ALA A 81 -7.69 -1.57 4.95
C ALA A 81 -6.65 -2.23 4.05
N SER A 82 -7.02 -2.57 2.82
CA SER A 82 -6.07 -3.02 1.80
C SER A 82 -6.35 -2.38 0.46
N LEU A 83 -5.28 -2.13 -0.27
CA LEU A 83 -5.27 -1.69 -1.65
C LEU A 83 -4.50 -2.72 -2.46
N GLU A 84 -4.99 -3.06 -3.65
CA GLU A 84 -4.30 -3.87 -4.64
C GLU A 84 -4.24 -3.08 -5.95
N PHE A 85 -3.02 -2.92 -6.49
CA PHE A 85 -2.76 -2.11 -7.68
C PHE A 85 -2.74 -3.01 -8.92
N GLU A 86 -3.54 -2.64 -9.93
CA GLU A 86 -3.80 -3.49 -11.09
C GLU A 86 -2.74 -3.30 -12.21
N GLY A 87 -1.99 -2.20 -12.18
CA GLY A 87 -0.99 -1.87 -13.21
C GLY A 87 -1.58 -1.19 -14.45
N ASP A 88 -2.79 -0.64 -14.35
CA ASP A 88 -3.47 0.15 -15.38
C ASP A 88 -3.71 1.60 -14.94
N GLY A 89 -3.03 2.04 -13.88
CA GLY A 89 -3.24 3.35 -13.25
C GLY A 89 -4.37 3.36 -12.23
N THR A 90 -4.94 2.19 -11.88
CA THR A 90 -5.99 2.04 -10.89
C THR A 90 -5.64 1.06 -9.76
N TYR A 91 -6.43 1.10 -8.70
CA TYR A 91 -6.41 0.14 -7.61
C TYR A 91 -7.82 -0.23 -7.17
N THR A 92 -7.92 -1.40 -6.57
CA THR A 92 -9.07 -1.85 -5.79
C THR A 92 -8.76 -1.66 -4.31
N TYR A 93 -9.73 -1.20 -3.52
CA TYR A 93 -9.57 -1.17 -2.06
C TYR A 93 -10.73 -1.83 -1.32
N LEU A 94 -10.39 -2.34 -0.14
CA LEU A 94 -11.32 -2.88 0.84
C LEU A 94 -11.00 -2.28 2.21
N THR A 95 -12.04 -1.97 2.98
CA THR A 95 -11.96 -1.59 4.39
C THR A 95 -12.86 -2.47 5.22
N ASP A 96 -12.42 -2.87 6.41
CA ASP A 96 -13.21 -3.64 7.37
C ASP A 96 -13.03 -3.02 8.76
N GLY A 97 -14.11 -2.71 9.47
CA GLY A 97 -14.02 -2.08 10.78
C GLY A 97 -15.36 -2.00 11.50
N PRO A 98 -15.44 -1.24 12.61
CA PRO A 98 -16.64 -1.15 13.45
C PRO A 98 -17.89 -0.65 12.70
N ASP A 99 -17.69 0.18 11.67
CA ASP A 99 -18.76 0.71 10.82
C ASP A 99 -19.14 -0.22 9.66
N GLY A 100 -18.51 -1.40 9.57
CA GLY A 100 -18.73 -2.43 8.56
C GLY A 100 -17.72 -2.42 7.41
N TYR A 101 -18.05 -3.18 6.36
CA TYR A 101 -17.25 -3.31 5.15
C TYR A 101 -17.47 -2.13 4.20
N GLY A 102 -16.39 -1.70 3.56
CA GLY A 102 -16.39 -0.73 2.47
C GLY A 102 -15.39 -1.13 1.40
N GLY A 103 -15.51 -0.53 0.22
CA GLY A 103 -14.59 -0.80 -0.88
C GLY A 103 -15.01 -0.11 -2.16
N ALA A 104 -14.06 -0.03 -3.09
CA ALA A 104 -14.32 0.32 -4.47
C ALA A 104 -13.23 -0.27 -5.38
N GLU A 105 -13.60 -0.50 -6.63
CA GLU A 105 -12.71 -0.97 -7.70
C GLU A 105 -12.44 0.16 -8.70
N GLY A 106 -11.36 0.06 -9.47
CA GLY A 106 -11.04 1.00 -10.55
C GLY A 106 -10.76 2.43 -10.06
N VAL A 107 -10.29 2.58 -8.83
CA VAL A 107 -9.95 3.90 -8.27
C VAL A 107 -8.61 4.34 -8.83
N ALA A 108 -8.53 5.54 -9.39
CA ALA A 108 -7.26 6.04 -9.94
C ALA A 108 -6.16 6.10 -8.87
N ALA A 109 -4.99 5.50 -9.13
CA ALA A 109 -3.84 5.44 -8.22
C ALA A 109 -3.30 6.81 -7.81
N ALA A 110 -3.49 7.82 -8.67
CA ALA A 110 -3.17 9.21 -8.36
C ALA A 110 -4.13 9.88 -7.35
N THR A 111 -5.19 9.20 -6.92
CA THR A 111 -6.26 9.73 -6.08
C THR A 111 -6.45 8.95 -4.79
N LEU A 112 -6.86 9.66 -3.73
CA LEU A 112 -7.30 9.08 -2.47
C LEU A 112 -8.71 9.60 -2.20
N PRO A 113 -9.76 8.78 -2.44
CA PRO A 113 -11.14 9.18 -2.19
C PRO A 113 -11.35 9.68 -0.76
N THR A 114 -12.20 10.69 -0.56
CA THR A 114 -12.43 11.29 0.77
C THR A 114 -12.89 10.26 1.80
N THR A 115 -13.68 9.28 1.39
CA THR A 115 -14.13 8.15 2.22
C THR A 115 -12.94 7.31 2.71
N LEU A 116 -12.09 6.87 1.79
CA LEU A 116 -10.89 6.10 2.12
C LEU A 116 -9.89 6.93 2.94
N ARG A 117 -9.69 8.21 2.61
CA ARG A 117 -8.85 9.10 3.43
C ARG A 117 -9.36 9.23 4.86
N GLY A 118 -10.67 9.43 5.03
CA GLY A 118 -11.31 9.53 6.34
C GLY A 118 -11.10 8.26 7.15
N TYR A 119 -11.32 7.09 6.53
CA TYR A 119 -11.08 5.79 7.16
C TYR A 119 -9.61 5.60 7.55
N LEU A 120 -8.67 5.83 6.62
CA LEU A 120 -7.24 5.66 6.90
C LEU A 120 -6.70 6.64 7.95
N SER A 121 -7.31 7.82 8.08
CA SER A 121 -6.95 8.81 9.10
C SER A 121 -7.56 8.49 10.47
N SER A 122 -8.61 7.66 10.52
CA SER A 122 -9.23 7.22 11.78
C SER A 122 -8.52 6.02 12.40
N LEU A 123 -7.68 5.31 11.62
CA LEU A 123 -6.84 4.23 12.11
C LEU A 123 -5.96 4.73 13.25
N THR A 124 -6.26 4.28 14.46
CA THR A 124 -5.46 4.62 15.63
C THR A 124 -4.05 4.02 15.48
N PRO A 125 -2.99 4.71 15.96
CA PRO A 125 -1.69 4.08 16.13
C PRO A 125 -1.84 2.84 17.02
N ALA A 126 -1.14 1.75 16.69
CA ALA A 126 -1.04 0.61 17.61
C ALA A 126 -0.37 1.10 18.91
N GLU A 127 -0.98 0.78 20.05
CA GLU A 127 -0.46 1.08 21.40
C GLU A 127 0.89 0.42 21.68
#